data_AF-A0A0R2PQV1-F1
#
_entry.id   AF-A0A0R2PQV1-F1
#
_cell.length_a   1.000
_cell.length_b   1.000
_cell.length_c   1.000
_cell.angle_alpha   90.00
_cell.angle_beta   90.00
_cell.angle_gamma   90.00
#
_symmetry.space_group_name_H-M   'P 1'
#
loop_
_entity.id
_entity.type
_entity.pdbx_description
1 polymer ?
#
loop_
_entity_poly.entity_id
_entity_poly.type
_entity_poly.pdbx_seq_one_letter_code
_entity_poly.pdbx_strand_id
1 'polypeptide(L)'
;TTNHKDIGTLYLWFSFAMFLIGGAMAMVIRAELFQPGMQIVEPEFYNQMLTLHGLIMVFGAVMPAFVGLANWLIPMMVGAPDMALPRMNNLSFWILPFAFFILLSSLFMEGGAPNFGWTFYAPLSTTYAPPSVTFFIFSVHILGASSIMGAINVVVTIMNMRAPGMTLMKMPLFVWSWLITAYLLIAVMPVLAGAVTMMLMDIHFGTSFFNAAGGGDPVLFQHIFWFFGHPEVYIMILPAFGITSHIIETFSRKQLFGHTSMVWAMTSIAILSFVVWAHHMFTVGLPLAAELFFMWATMLIAVPTGVKVFNWVTTMFRGSITYETPMLFAIAFVVLFTIGGFSGLMLAITPADFQYHDTYFVVAHFHYVLVPGAIFSIMAAVYYWIPKWTGNMYDERLGRLHFWLSFIGVNVTFFPQHWIGLAGMPRRVPDYALQFADWNMVSSVGAFLFGASQILFLFIVIKTVMGGKKATPEVWEGSRGLEWTVDSPAPYHTFTTPPKVT
;
A
#
# COMPACT_ATOMS: atom_id res chain seq x y z
N THR A 1 15.66 2.17 -21.36
CA THR A 1 16.12 0.89 -20.77
C THR A 1 14.96 -0.08 -20.68
N THR A 2 15.20 -1.39 -20.85
CA THR A 2 14.21 -2.45 -20.62
C THR A 2 14.56 -3.33 -19.43
N ASN A 3 15.67 -3.04 -18.74
CA ASN A 3 16.14 -3.85 -17.62
C ASN A 3 15.21 -3.72 -16.42
N HIS A 4 14.80 -4.85 -15.84
CA HIS A 4 13.94 -4.88 -14.65
C HIS A 4 14.48 -4.08 -13.45
N LYS A 5 15.79 -4.00 -13.24
CA LYS A 5 16.40 -3.26 -12.13
C LYS A 5 16.31 -1.75 -12.33
N ASP A 6 16.54 -1.28 -13.56
CA ASP A 6 16.38 0.14 -13.88
C ASP A 6 14.91 0.55 -13.76
N ILE A 7 14.00 -0.24 -14.32
CA ILE A 7 12.55 0.00 -14.22
C ILE A 7 12.10 -0.05 -12.77
N GLY A 8 12.58 -1.03 -11.99
CA GLY A 8 12.32 -1.11 -10.55
C GLY A 8 12.79 0.13 -9.79
N THR A 9 13.97 0.65 -10.13
CA THR A 9 14.51 1.89 -9.56
C THR A 9 13.66 3.11 -9.92
N LEU A 10 13.21 3.20 -11.16
CA LEU A 10 12.31 4.26 -11.61
C LEU A 10 10.97 4.23 -10.85
N TYR A 11 10.38 3.05 -10.66
CA TYR A 11 9.18 2.86 -9.84
C TYR A 11 9.40 3.31 -8.39
N LEU A 12 10.52 2.96 -7.77
CA LEU A 12 10.84 3.35 -6.39
C LEU A 12 11.02 4.87 -6.23
N TRP A 13 11.72 5.53 -7.15
CA TRP A 13 11.87 6.99 -7.13
C TRP A 13 10.55 7.71 -7.40
N PHE A 14 9.77 7.24 -8.37
CA PHE A 14 8.45 7.77 -8.64
C PHE A 14 7.54 7.63 -7.41
N SER A 15 7.50 6.44 -6.83
CA SER A 15 6.75 6.15 -5.61
C SER A 15 7.16 7.09 -4.47
N PHE A 16 8.47 7.27 -4.26
CA PHE A 16 8.95 8.13 -3.19
C PHE A 16 8.62 9.61 -3.43
N ALA A 17 8.67 10.09 -4.68
CA ALA A 17 8.21 11.44 -5.02
C ALA A 17 6.71 11.60 -4.75
N MET A 18 5.88 10.64 -5.14
CA MET A 18 4.45 10.63 -4.84
C MET A 18 4.18 10.55 -3.33
N PHE A 19 4.96 9.77 -2.59
CA PHE A 19 4.88 9.68 -1.13
C PHE A 19 5.15 11.03 -0.45
N LEU A 20 6.14 11.78 -0.94
CA LEU A 20 6.40 13.13 -0.44
C LEU A 20 5.28 14.12 -0.80
N ILE A 21 4.73 14.04 -2.02
CA ILE A 21 3.60 14.89 -2.45
C ILE A 21 2.34 14.59 -1.62
N GLY A 22 1.94 13.32 -1.53
CA GLY A 22 0.81 12.90 -0.70
C GLY A 22 1.04 13.18 0.79
N GLY A 23 2.27 13.02 1.26
CA GLY A 23 2.68 13.41 2.61
C GLY A 23 2.55 14.91 2.87
N ALA A 24 2.96 15.75 1.92
CA ALA A 24 2.79 17.20 2.00
C ALA A 24 1.30 17.60 2.09
N MET A 25 0.43 16.95 1.31
CA MET A 25 -1.03 17.14 1.41
C MET A 25 -1.55 16.74 2.80
N ALA A 26 -1.05 15.65 3.39
CA ALA A 26 -1.38 15.29 4.77
C ALA A 26 -0.91 16.33 5.79
N MET A 27 0.24 16.97 5.56
CA MET A 27 0.72 18.06 6.42
C MET A 27 -0.22 19.27 6.34
N VAL A 28 -0.75 19.62 5.17
CA VAL A 28 -1.77 20.67 5.01
C VAL A 28 -3.03 20.32 5.80
N ILE A 29 -3.55 19.09 5.64
CA ILE A 29 -4.73 18.61 6.38
C ILE A 29 -4.51 18.70 7.90
N ARG A 30 -3.34 18.28 8.38
CA ARG A 30 -3.04 18.31 9.81
C ARG A 30 -2.74 19.69 10.35
N ALA A 31 -2.19 20.58 9.53
CA ALA A 31 -2.00 21.97 9.90
C ALA A 31 -3.35 22.71 10.01
N GLU A 32 -4.28 22.45 9.09
CA GLU A 32 -5.66 22.96 9.18
C GLU A 32 -6.33 22.49 10.47
N LEU A 33 -6.23 21.20 10.76
CA LEU A 33 -6.85 20.59 11.94
C LEU A 33 -6.02 20.73 13.22
N PHE A 34 -5.06 21.65 13.29
CA PHE A 34 -4.23 21.82 14.49
C PHE A 34 -5.03 22.45 15.65
N GLN A 35 -5.97 23.35 15.33
CA GLN A 35 -6.87 24.01 16.26
C GLN A 35 -8.32 24.02 15.72
N PRO A 36 -9.33 24.11 16.59
CA PRO A 36 -10.72 24.31 16.19
C PRO A 36 -10.92 25.63 15.42
N GLY A 37 -11.86 25.65 14.48
CA GLY A 37 -12.10 26.72 13.51
C GLY A 37 -11.24 26.58 12.26
N MET A 38 -11.58 27.33 11.20
CA MET A 38 -10.77 27.39 9.97
C MET A 38 -9.47 28.18 10.21
N GLN A 39 -8.34 27.69 9.72
CA GLN A 39 -7.00 28.21 10.04
C GLN A 39 -6.19 28.66 8.81
N ILE A 40 -6.00 27.78 7.83
CA ILE A 40 -4.98 27.90 6.78
C ILE A 40 -5.59 27.82 5.38
N VAL A 41 -6.55 26.93 5.17
CA VAL A 41 -7.11 26.64 3.85
C VAL A 41 -8.64 26.71 3.83
N GLU A 42 -9.20 27.04 2.68
CA GLU A 42 -10.65 26.99 2.47
C GLU A 42 -11.17 25.54 2.47
N PRO A 43 -12.44 25.31 2.87
CA PRO A 43 -13.03 23.97 2.96
C PRO A 43 -12.91 23.13 1.68
N GLU A 44 -13.07 23.79 0.52
CA GLU A 44 -12.97 23.15 -0.79
C GLU A 44 -11.55 22.65 -1.06
N PHE A 45 -10.53 23.48 -0.79
CA PHE A 45 -9.13 23.08 -0.97
C PHE A 45 -8.73 21.98 0.03
N TYR A 46 -9.25 22.00 1.26
CA TYR A 46 -9.09 20.91 2.20
C TYR A 46 -9.61 19.57 1.63
N ASN A 47 -10.79 19.57 1.04
CA ASN A 47 -11.37 18.38 0.41
C ASN A 47 -10.54 17.90 -0.80
N GLN A 48 -9.96 18.83 -1.57
CA GLN A 48 -9.02 18.51 -2.65
C GLN A 48 -7.75 17.85 -2.12
N MET A 49 -7.13 18.39 -1.06
CA MET A 49 -5.96 17.81 -0.41
C MET A 49 -6.26 16.41 0.13
N LEU A 50 -7.40 16.23 0.78
CA LEU A 50 -7.84 14.94 1.29
C LEU A 50 -8.04 13.91 0.16
N THR A 51 -8.70 14.31 -0.92
CA THR A 51 -9.00 13.43 -2.05
C THR A 51 -7.72 12.99 -2.75
N LEU A 52 -6.86 13.96 -3.11
CA LEU A 52 -5.59 13.68 -3.75
C LEU A 52 -4.63 12.93 -2.84
N HIS A 53 -4.57 13.25 -1.54
CA HIS A 53 -3.76 12.49 -0.58
C HIS A 53 -4.11 10.99 -0.64
N GLY A 54 -5.40 10.65 -0.52
CA GLY A 54 -5.81 9.24 -0.56
C GLY A 54 -5.46 8.55 -1.88
N LEU A 55 -5.75 9.20 -3.02
CA LEU A 55 -5.45 8.66 -4.35
C LEU A 55 -3.94 8.48 -4.58
N ILE A 56 -3.14 9.49 -4.23
CA ILE A 56 -1.68 9.47 -4.42
C ILE A 56 -1.03 8.45 -3.50
N MET A 57 -1.45 8.35 -2.23
CA MET A 57 -0.84 7.40 -1.31
C MET A 57 -1.08 5.94 -1.72
N VAL A 58 -2.30 5.62 -2.17
CA VAL A 58 -2.64 4.26 -2.64
C VAL A 58 -1.98 3.99 -4.00
N PHE A 59 -2.36 4.74 -5.04
CA PHE A 59 -2.02 4.42 -6.42
C PHE A 59 -0.66 4.96 -6.89
N GLY A 60 -0.14 5.99 -6.21
CA GLY A 60 1.09 6.69 -6.60
C GLY A 60 2.29 6.32 -5.74
N ALA A 61 2.09 6.08 -4.45
CA ALA A 61 3.14 5.73 -3.50
C ALA A 61 3.19 4.22 -3.25
N VAL A 62 2.18 3.64 -2.57
CA VAL A 62 2.25 2.26 -2.08
C VAL A 62 2.34 1.23 -3.20
N MET A 63 1.39 1.24 -4.16
CA MET A 63 1.42 0.25 -5.25
C MET A 63 2.69 0.36 -6.10
N PRO A 64 3.12 1.55 -6.54
CA PRO A 64 4.34 1.68 -7.35
C PRO A 64 5.61 1.28 -6.61
N ALA A 65 5.71 1.52 -5.29
CA ALA A 65 6.85 1.04 -4.49
C ALA A 65 6.94 -0.48 -4.55
N PHE A 66 5.82 -1.14 -4.30
CA PHE A 66 5.73 -2.59 -4.38
C PHE A 66 6.09 -3.08 -5.77
N VAL A 67 5.51 -2.52 -6.84
CA VAL A 67 5.86 -2.91 -8.22
C VAL A 67 7.35 -2.70 -8.50
N GLY A 68 7.96 -1.64 -7.95
CA GLY A 68 9.40 -1.40 -8.02
C GLY A 68 10.23 -2.48 -7.35
N LEU A 69 9.82 -2.93 -6.15
CA LEU A 69 10.44 -4.06 -5.45
C LEU A 69 10.25 -5.38 -6.22
N ALA A 70 9.06 -5.63 -6.78
CA ALA A 70 8.80 -6.80 -7.62
C ALA A 70 9.74 -6.84 -8.83
N ASN A 71 9.86 -5.70 -9.52
CA ASN A 71 10.75 -5.53 -10.65
C ASN A 71 12.20 -5.83 -10.28
N TRP A 72 12.69 -5.29 -9.17
CA TRP A 72 14.03 -5.58 -8.69
C TRP A 72 14.22 -7.06 -8.35
N LEU A 73 13.33 -7.61 -7.53
CA LEU A 73 13.59 -8.83 -6.78
C LEU A 73 13.08 -10.09 -7.47
N ILE A 74 11.94 -10.08 -8.18
CA ILE A 74 11.33 -11.31 -8.71
C ILE A 74 12.28 -12.03 -9.66
N PRO A 75 12.85 -11.41 -10.71
CA PRO A 75 13.78 -12.11 -11.59
C PRO A 75 14.98 -12.69 -10.83
N MET A 76 15.54 -11.95 -9.87
CA MET A 76 16.67 -12.44 -9.08
C MET A 76 16.27 -13.62 -8.19
N MET A 77 15.13 -13.54 -7.50
CA MET A 77 14.65 -14.57 -6.58
C MET A 77 14.21 -15.85 -7.29
N VAL A 78 13.77 -15.78 -8.55
CA VAL A 78 13.43 -16.96 -9.36
C VAL A 78 14.57 -17.46 -10.23
N GLY A 79 15.73 -16.79 -10.23
CA GLY A 79 16.90 -17.18 -11.03
C GLY A 79 16.78 -16.87 -12.52
N ALA A 80 15.98 -15.87 -12.88
CA ALA A 80 15.79 -15.39 -14.24
C ALA A 80 16.73 -14.22 -14.59
N PRO A 81 17.06 -14.03 -15.89
CA PRO A 81 17.91 -12.92 -16.34
C PRO A 81 17.19 -11.55 -16.35
N ASP A 82 15.87 -11.55 -16.55
CA ASP A 82 15.01 -10.35 -16.64
C ASP A 82 13.53 -10.77 -16.45
N MET A 83 12.60 -9.80 -16.54
CA MET A 83 11.16 -10.06 -16.64
C MET A 83 10.79 -10.65 -18.01
N ALA A 84 9.66 -11.36 -18.10
CA ALA A 84 9.21 -12.04 -19.32
C ALA A 84 8.85 -11.10 -20.47
N LEU A 85 8.31 -9.92 -20.17
CA LEU A 85 7.86 -8.93 -21.16
C LEU A 85 8.57 -7.57 -20.93
N PRO A 86 9.88 -7.43 -21.21
CA PRO A 86 10.66 -6.25 -20.83
C PRO A 86 10.16 -4.92 -21.44
N ARG A 87 9.60 -4.96 -22.66
CA ARG A 87 9.04 -3.76 -23.33
C ARG A 87 7.70 -3.34 -22.73
N MET A 88 6.84 -4.31 -22.41
CA MET A 88 5.58 -4.04 -21.70
C MET A 88 5.85 -3.49 -20.30
N ASN A 89 6.90 -4.01 -19.64
CA ASN A 89 7.36 -3.52 -18.35
C ASN A 89 7.82 -2.06 -18.39
N ASN A 90 8.51 -1.67 -19.46
CA ASN A 90 8.90 -0.29 -19.69
C ASN A 90 7.66 0.59 -19.90
N LEU A 91 6.72 0.16 -20.75
CA LEU A 91 5.50 0.90 -21.03
C LEU A 91 4.63 1.07 -19.78
N SER A 92 4.47 0.03 -18.95
CA SER A 92 3.69 0.11 -17.72
C SER A 92 4.23 1.18 -16.78
N PHE A 93 5.56 1.31 -16.66
CA PHE A 93 6.15 2.41 -15.91
C PHE A 93 5.80 3.76 -16.55
N TRP A 94 6.09 3.99 -17.82
CA TRP A 94 6.03 5.36 -18.38
C TRP A 94 4.63 5.97 -18.44
N ILE A 95 3.59 5.15 -18.55
CA ILE A 95 2.22 5.69 -18.51
C ILE A 95 1.80 6.11 -17.09
N LEU A 96 2.48 5.61 -16.05
CA LEU A 96 2.16 5.92 -14.65
C LEU A 96 2.50 7.38 -14.27
N PRO A 97 3.73 7.92 -14.49
CA PRO A 97 4.00 9.34 -14.29
C PRO A 97 3.10 10.25 -15.12
N PHE A 98 2.75 9.84 -16.35
CA PHE A 98 1.84 10.60 -17.19
C PHE A 98 0.43 10.68 -16.60
N ALA A 99 -0.10 9.57 -16.08
CA ALA A 99 -1.38 9.55 -15.39
C ALA A 99 -1.39 10.47 -14.15
N PHE A 100 -0.33 10.44 -13.35
CA PHE A 100 -0.23 11.31 -12.17
C PHE A 100 0.01 12.77 -12.53
N PHE A 101 0.72 13.05 -13.62
CA PHE A 101 0.83 14.41 -14.16
C PHE A 101 -0.54 14.96 -14.55
N ILE A 102 -1.37 14.17 -15.25
CA ILE A 102 -2.74 14.56 -15.57
C ILE A 102 -3.54 14.82 -14.29
N LEU A 103 -3.53 13.89 -13.34
CA LEU A 103 -4.27 14.03 -12.09
C LEU A 103 -3.86 15.30 -11.33
N LEU A 104 -2.55 15.54 -11.15
CA LEU A 104 -2.04 16.69 -10.41
C LEU A 104 -2.24 18.01 -11.16
N SER A 105 -2.28 18.01 -12.49
CA SER A 105 -2.55 19.21 -13.27
C SER A 105 -3.92 19.83 -12.97
N SER A 106 -4.88 19.02 -12.48
CA SER A 106 -6.21 19.50 -12.09
C SER A 106 -6.18 20.57 -10.99
N LEU A 107 -5.16 20.59 -10.12
CA LEU A 107 -4.98 21.64 -9.10
C LEU A 107 -4.80 23.04 -9.69
N PHE A 108 -4.37 23.13 -10.95
CA PHE A 108 -4.09 24.39 -11.63
C PHE A 108 -5.18 24.76 -12.66
N MET A 109 -6.27 24.00 -12.71
CA MET A 109 -7.41 24.26 -13.57
C MET A 109 -8.47 25.09 -12.85
N GLU A 110 -9.29 25.82 -13.59
CA GLU A 110 -10.36 26.69 -13.04
C GLU A 110 -11.35 25.92 -12.14
N GLY A 111 -11.59 24.63 -12.42
CA GLY A 111 -12.43 23.76 -11.60
C GLY A 111 -11.76 23.13 -10.37
N GLY A 112 -10.46 23.35 -10.17
CA GLY A 112 -9.68 22.71 -9.10
C GLY A 112 -9.54 21.20 -9.26
N ALA A 113 -8.93 20.56 -8.26
CA ALA A 113 -8.77 19.10 -8.24
C ALA A 113 -10.05 18.36 -7.79
N PRO A 114 -10.12 17.03 -7.94
CA PRO A 114 -11.17 16.22 -7.32
C PRO A 114 -11.32 16.50 -5.82
N ASN A 115 -12.56 16.67 -5.35
CA ASN A 115 -12.91 17.11 -3.98
C ASN A 115 -13.93 16.20 -3.28
N PHE A 116 -14.15 15.00 -3.80
CA PHE A 116 -15.21 14.07 -3.36
C PHE A 116 -14.71 12.89 -2.49
N GLY A 117 -13.45 12.94 -2.04
CA GLY A 117 -12.76 11.87 -1.34
C GLY A 117 -12.26 10.75 -2.28
N TRP A 118 -11.24 9.99 -1.88
CA TRP A 118 -10.63 8.96 -2.73
C TRP A 118 -11.57 7.79 -3.12
N THR A 119 -12.75 7.72 -2.50
CA THR A 119 -13.80 6.75 -2.82
C THR A 119 -14.76 7.23 -3.91
N PHE A 120 -14.74 8.54 -4.23
CA PHE A 120 -15.44 9.18 -5.35
C PHE A 120 -16.87 8.67 -5.56
N TYR A 121 -17.66 8.66 -4.48
CA TYR A 121 -19.04 8.17 -4.52
C TYR A 121 -19.93 9.05 -5.41
N ALA A 122 -20.75 8.40 -6.23
CA ALA A 122 -21.92 9.04 -6.82
C ALA A 122 -22.95 9.39 -5.71
N PRO A 123 -23.69 10.49 -5.82
CA PRO A 123 -23.70 11.45 -6.93
C PRO A 123 -22.64 12.57 -6.82
N LEU A 124 -21.81 12.58 -5.77
CA LEU A 124 -20.84 13.66 -5.53
C LEU A 124 -19.77 13.71 -6.62
N SER A 125 -19.32 12.55 -7.11
CA SER A 125 -18.34 12.42 -8.20
C SER A 125 -18.92 12.45 -9.61
N THR A 126 -20.25 12.54 -9.74
CA THR A 126 -20.94 12.69 -11.02
C THR A 126 -21.58 14.07 -11.13
N THR A 127 -22.75 14.24 -10.52
CA THR A 127 -23.59 15.44 -10.63
C THR A 127 -22.93 16.69 -10.07
N TYR A 128 -22.17 16.55 -8.98
CA TYR A 128 -21.57 17.66 -8.25
C TYR A 128 -20.05 17.76 -8.43
N ALA A 129 -19.49 16.98 -9.35
CA ALA A 129 -18.06 16.93 -9.54
C ALA A 129 -17.52 18.22 -10.15
N PRO A 130 -16.27 18.61 -9.84
CA PRO A 130 -15.64 19.74 -10.49
C PRO A 130 -15.52 19.50 -12.01
N PRO A 131 -15.48 20.56 -12.85
CA PRO A 131 -15.29 20.42 -14.29
C PRO A 131 -14.04 19.59 -14.70
N SER A 132 -13.05 19.50 -13.82
CA SER A 132 -11.82 18.72 -14.01
C SER A 132 -11.98 17.21 -13.81
N VAL A 133 -13.15 16.71 -13.38
CA VAL A 133 -13.37 15.27 -13.07
C VAL A 133 -13.02 14.34 -14.23
N THR A 134 -13.15 14.80 -15.47
CA THR A 134 -12.77 14.04 -16.67
C THR A 134 -11.27 13.70 -16.68
N PHE A 135 -10.40 14.59 -16.20
CA PHE A 135 -8.96 14.32 -16.06
C PHE A 135 -8.69 13.26 -14.99
N PHE A 136 -9.45 13.27 -13.89
CA PHE A 136 -9.41 12.20 -12.90
C PHE A 136 -9.80 10.84 -13.52
N ILE A 137 -10.92 10.79 -14.25
CA ILE A 137 -11.37 9.56 -14.93
C ILE A 137 -10.29 9.01 -15.86
N PHE A 138 -9.72 9.84 -16.72
CA PHE A 138 -8.66 9.41 -17.64
C PHE A 138 -7.41 8.96 -16.89
N SER A 139 -7.03 9.67 -15.82
CA SER A 139 -5.91 9.25 -14.97
C SER A 139 -6.14 7.84 -14.43
N VAL A 140 -7.30 7.56 -13.83
CA VAL A 140 -7.63 6.23 -13.28
C VAL A 140 -7.56 5.13 -14.33
N HIS A 141 -8.03 5.36 -15.56
CA HIS A 141 -7.90 4.38 -16.65
C HIS A 141 -6.44 4.07 -16.99
N ILE A 142 -5.59 5.10 -17.09
CA ILE A 142 -4.17 4.93 -17.42
C ILE A 142 -3.45 4.21 -16.26
N LEU A 143 -3.77 4.54 -15.01
CA LEU A 143 -3.27 3.83 -13.82
C LEU A 143 -3.67 2.34 -13.86
N GLY A 144 -4.92 2.04 -14.16
CA GLY A 144 -5.41 0.66 -14.28
C GLY A 144 -4.68 -0.12 -15.38
N ALA A 145 -4.47 0.48 -16.55
CA ALA A 145 -3.72 -0.14 -17.64
C ALA A 145 -2.26 -0.45 -17.27
N SER A 146 -1.59 0.46 -16.54
CA SER A 146 -0.24 0.24 -16.01
C SER A 146 -0.19 -1.00 -15.12
N SER A 147 -1.09 -1.08 -14.15
CA SER A 147 -1.16 -2.18 -13.19
C SER A 147 -1.48 -3.52 -13.82
N ILE A 148 -2.42 -3.58 -14.78
CA ILE A 148 -2.76 -4.83 -15.50
C ILE A 148 -1.56 -5.35 -16.29
N MET A 149 -0.87 -4.47 -17.04
CA MET A 149 0.33 -4.85 -17.79
C MET A 149 1.45 -5.35 -16.87
N GLY A 150 1.69 -4.66 -15.76
CA GLY A 150 2.67 -5.06 -14.75
C GLY A 150 2.35 -6.43 -14.15
N ALA A 151 1.09 -6.65 -13.78
CA ALA A 151 0.62 -7.90 -13.19
C ALA A 151 0.75 -9.09 -14.15
N ILE A 152 0.34 -8.95 -15.42
CA ILE A 152 0.52 -9.99 -16.44
C ILE A 152 2.00 -10.35 -16.58
N ASN A 153 2.88 -9.34 -16.64
CA ASN A 153 4.31 -9.57 -16.75
C ASN A 153 4.88 -10.33 -15.55
N VAL A 154 4.46 -10.00 -14.32
CA VAL A 154 4.84 -10.74 -13.10
C VAL A 154 4.40 -12.20 -13.17
N VAL A 155 3.13 -12.47 -13.53
CA VAL A 155 2.61 -13.85 -13.64
C VAL A 155 3.41 -14.65 -14.65
N VAL A 156 3.61 -14.12 -15.86
CA VAL A 156 4.35 -14.83 -16.92
C VAL A 156 5.81 -15.08 -16.50
N THR A 157 6.46 -14.11 -15.86
CA THR A 157 7.84 -14.26 -15.36
C THR A 157 7.92 -15.39 -14.33
N ILE A 158 7.06 -15.36 -13.31
CA ILE A 158 7.06 -16.38 -12.26
C ILE A 158 6.73 -17.76 -12.83
N MET A 159 5.72 -17.87 -13.70
CA MET A 159 5.26 -19.18 -14.16
C MET A 159 6.19 -19.83 -15.18
N ASN A 160 6.87 -19.04 -16.02
CA ASN A 160 7.61 -19.56 -17.16
C ASN A 160 9.14 -19.44 -17.06
N MET A 161 9.68 -18.60 -16.16
CA MET A 161 11.12 -18.29 -16.13
C MET A 161 11.84 -18.71 -14.85
N ARG A 162 11.20 -19.49 -13.97
CA ARG A 162 11.85 -20.06 -12.79
C ARG A 162 13.05 -20.93 -13.15
N ALA A 163 14.08 -20.83 -12.32
CA ALA A 163 15.25 -21.68 -12.34
C ALA A 163 14.88 -23.18 -12.33
N PRO A 164 15.59 -24.03 -13.09
CA PRO A 164 15.34 -25.46 -13.11
C PRO A 164 15.37 -26.07 -11.70
N GLY A 165 14.33 -26.83 -11.35
CA GLY A 165 14.17 -27.49 -10.05
C GLY A 165 13.44 -26.67 -8.99
N MET A 166 13.16 -25.38 -9.24
CA MET A 166 12.30 -24.56 -8.38
C MET A 166 10.81 -24.83 -8.66
N THR A 167 10.23 -25.76 -7.90
CA THR A 167 8.78 -25.97 -7.88
C THR A 167 8.05 -24.79 -7.21
N LEU A 168 6.74 -24.67 -7.39
CA LEU A 168 5.93 -23.59 -6.79
C LEU A 168 6.15 -23.51 -5.27
N MET A 169 6.10 -24.64 -4.56
CA MET A 169 6.30 -24.66 -3.09
C MET A 169 7.74 -24.41 -2.64
N LYS A 170 8.71 -24.35 -3.56
CA LYS A 170 10.09 -23.92 -3.27
C LYS A 170 10.33 -22.43 -3.50
N MET A 171 9.35 -21.69 -4.04
CA MET A 171 9.51 -20.26 -4.25
C MET A 171 9.61 -19.48 -2.93
N PRO A 172 10.40 -18.41 -2.88
CA PRO A 172 10.40 -17.49 -1.74
C PRO A 172 9.03 -16.87 -1.49
N LEU A 173 8.71 -16.54 -0.23
CA LEU A 173 7.38 -16.00 0.11
C LEU A 173 7.08 -14.66 -0.57
N PHE A 174 8.08 -13.81 -0.80
CA PHE A 174 7.89 -12.60 -1.59
C PHE A 174 7.40 -12.88 -3.01
N VAL A 175 7.93 -13.91 -3.66
CA VAL A 175 7.50 -14.33 -4.99
C VAL A 175 6.06 -14.87 -4.95
N TRP A 176 5.72 -15.68 -3.94
CA TRP A 176 4.35 -16.13 -3.71
C TRP A 176 3.36 -14.98 -3.47
N SER A 177 3.71 -14.03 -2.60
CA SER A 177 2.87 -12.88 -2.33
C SER A 177 2.60 -12.07 -3.60
N TRP A 178 3.61 -11.93 -4.46
CA TRP A 178 3.46 -11.23 -5.74
C TRP A 178 2.66 -11.99 -6.77
N LEU A 179 2.81 -13.31 -6.84
CA LEU A 179 2.00 -14.13 -7.74
C LEU A 179 0.52 -13.94 -7.42
N ILE A 180 0.16 -13.97 -6.13
CA ILE A 180 -1.21 -13.76 -5.66
C ILE A 180 -1.65 -12.31 -5.95
N THR A 181 -0.83 -11.34 -5.60
CA THR A 181 -1.09 -9.90 -5.85
C THR A 181 -1.36 -9.63 -7.34
N ALA A 182 -0.59 -10.24 -8.23
CA ALA A 182 -0.74 -10.06 -9.67
C ALA A 182 -2.05 -10.66 -10.20
N TYR A 183 -2.48 -11.83 -9.71
CA TYR A 183 -3.79 -12.37 -10.07
C TYR A 183 -4.94 -11.51 -9.54
N LEU A 184 -4.84 -10.99 -8.31
CA LEU A 184 -5.83 -10.06 -7.77
C LEU A 184 -5.93 -8.82 -8.65
N LEU A 185 -4.81 -8.18 -9.00
CA LEU A 185 -4.78 -7.00 -9.86
C LEU A 185 -5.47 -7.24 -11.22
N ILE A 186 -5.19 -8.37 -11.87
CA ILE A 186 -5.83 -8.74 -13.14
C ILE A 186 -7.36 -8.89 -12.97
N ALA A 187 -7.80 -9.45 -11.84
CA ALA A 187 -9.21 -9.70 -11.58
C ALA A 187 -9.99 -8.41 -11.24
N VAL A 188 -9.42 -7.47 -10.48
CA VAL A 188 -10.19 -6.34 -9.93
C VAL A 188 -10.00 -5.01 -10.65
N MET A 189 -8.86 -4.77 -11.31
CA MET A 189 -8.64 -3.52 -12.04
C MET A 189 -9.68 -3.24 -13.14
N PRO A 190 -10.16 -4.25 -13.90
CA PRO A 190 -11.25 -4.02 -14.85
C PRO A 190 -12.56 -3.54 -14.20
N VAL A 191 -12.82 -3.89 -12.94
CA VAL A 191 -14.03 -3.46 -12.21
C VAL A 191 -13.95 -1.97 -11.89
N LEU A 192 -12.79 -1.49 -11.42
CA LEU A 192 -12.55 -0.05 -11.22
C LEU A 192 -12.71 0.72 -12.54
N ALA A 193 -12.11 0.23 -13.62
CA ALA A 193 -12.24 0.83 -14.94
C ALA A 193 -13.71 0.89 -15.39
N GLY A 194 -14.49 -0.15 -15.11
CA GLY A 194 -15.94 -0.17 -15.32
C GLY A 194 -16.65 0.94 -14.55
N ALA A 195 -16.35 1.10 -13.26
CA ALA A 195 -16.95 2.14 -12.40
C ALA A 195 -16.71 3.55 -12.97
N VAL A 196 -15.45 3.90 -13.29
CA VAL A 196 -15.13 5.22 -13.84
C VAL A 196 -15.59 5.41 -15.29
N THR A 197 -15.77 4.33 -16.07
CA THR A 197 -16.42 4.38 -17.39
C THR A 197 -17.90 4.71 -17.26
N MET A 198 -18.64 4.05 -16.35
CA MET A 198 -20.04 4.39 -16.08
C MET A 198 -20.17 5.83 -15.59
N MET A 199 -19.23 6.29 -14.76
CA MET A 199 -19.16 7.68 -14.32
C MET A 199 -19.00 8.65 -15.50
N LEU A 200 -18.10 8.34 -16.45
CA LEU A 200 -17.90 9.12 -17.67
C LEU A 200 -19.19 9.19 -18.51
N MET A 201 -19.89 8.07 -18.65
CA MET A 201 -21.13 7.96 -19.42
C MET A 201 -22.26 8.79 -18.78
N ASP A 202 -22.40 8.73 -17.45
CA ASP A 202 -23.41 9.52 -16.73
C ASP A 202 -23.15 11.02 -16.83
N ILE A 203 -21.87 11.44 -16.84
CA ILE A 203 -21.50 12.86 -16.93
C ILE A 203 -21.66 13.41 -18.35
N HIS A 204 -21.18 12.68 -19.38
CA HIS A 204 -21.01 13.24 -20.73
C HIS A 204 -21.95 12.69 -21.80
N PHE A 205 -22.56 11.53 -21.56
CA PHE A 205 -23.34 10.81 -22.58
C PHE A 205 -24.80 10.60 -22.19
N GLY A 206 -25.24 11.18 -21.07
CA GLY A 206 -26.64 11.18 -20.65
C GLY A 206 -27.16 9.81 -20.21
N THR A 207 -26.28 8.89 -19.82
CA THR A 207 -26.71 7.66 -19.16
C THR A 207 -27.14 7.93 -17.73
N SER A 208 -27.68 6.92 -17.05
CA SER A 208 -28.15 7.04 -15.67
C SER A 208 -27.85 5.76 -14.89
N PHE A 209 -26.60 5.30 -14.92
CA PHE A 209 -26.16 4.15 -14.13
C PHE A 209 -26.33 4.41 -12.62
N PHE A 210 -25.91 5.59 -12.17
CA PHE A 210 -25.90 5.97 -10.75
C PHE A 210 -26.89 7.10 -10.42
N ASN A 211 -27.57 7.66 -11.42
CA ASN A 211 -28.55 8.73 -11.22
C ASN A 211 -29.95 8.18 -10.91
N ALA A 212 -30.38 8.32 -9.67
CA ALA A 212 -31.72 7.89 -9.21
C ALA A 212 -32.87 8.53 -10.00
N ALA A 213 -32.73 9.78 -10.46
CA ALA A 213 -33.79 10.44 -11.24
C ALA A 213 -34.00 9.79 -12.63
N GLY A 214 -32.98 9.12 -13.16
CA GLY A 214 -33.04 8.35 -14.41
C GLY A 214 -33.26 6.85 -14.21
N GLY A 215 -33.55 6.40 -12.98
CA GLY A 215 -33.75 4.98 -12.63
C GLY A 215 -32.47 4.21 -12.26
N GLY A 216 -31.32 4.89 -12.14
CA GLY A 216 -30.07 4.32 -11.66
C GLY A 216 -30.01 4.20 -10.13
N ASP A 217 -28.90 3.66 -9.61
CA ASP A 217 -28.71 3.44 -8.18
C ASP A 217 -27.34 3.96 -7.69
N PRO A 218 -27.30 5.01 -6.84
CA PRO A 218 -26.06 5.45 -6.20
C PRO A 218 -25.42 4.39 -5.30
N VAL A 219 -26.17 3.44 -4.74
CA VAL A 219 -25.62 2.34 -3.91
C VAL A 219 -24.94 1.28 -4.76
N LEU A 220 -25.41 1.06 -6.00
CA LEU A 220 -24.71 0.24 -6.98
C LEU A 220 -23.27 0.72 -7.21
N PHE A 221 -23.05 2.04 -7.25
CA PHE A 221 -21.70 2.61 -7.32
C PHE A 221 -20.80 2.05 -6.21
N GLN A 222 -21.29 2.06 -4.97
CA GLN A 222 -20.53 1.60 -3.81
C GLN A 222 -20.23 0.10 -3.89
N HIS A 223 -21.18 -0.72 -4.34
CA HIS A 223 -20.94 -2.15 -4.55
C HIS A 223 -19.81 -2.39 -5.56
N ILE A 224 -19.83 -1.71 -6.70
CA ILE A 224 -18.81 -1.86 -7.74
C ILE A 224 -17.45 -1.35 -7.26
N PHE A 225 -17.43 -0.16 -6.65
CA PHE A 225 -16.21 0.42 -6.12
C PHE A 225 -15.58 -0.48 -5.06
N TRP A 226 -16.34 -0.99 -4.08
CA TRP A 226 -15.78 -1.82 -3.02
C TRP A 226 -15.48 -3.25 -3.45
N PHE A 227 -16.19 -3.80 -4.43
CA PHE A 227 -15.79 -5.07 -5.03
C PHE A 227 -14.37 -5.01 -5.60
N PHE A 228 -13.96 -3.84 -6.10
CA PHE A 228 -12.55 -3.55 -6.39
C PHE A 228 -11.75 -3.21 -5.12
N GLY A 229 -12.25 -2.25 -4.33
CA GLY A 229 -11.49 -1.55 -3.29
C GLY A 229 -11.08 -2.45 -2.13
N HIS A 230 -11.88 -3.47 -1.81
CA HIS A 230 -11.53 -4.38 -0.72
C HIS A 230 -10.43 -5.38 -1.12
N PRO A 231 -10.48 -6.09 -2.25
CA PRO A 231 -9.31 -6.80 -2.76
C PRO A 231 -8.05 -5.93 -2.92
N GLU A 232 -8.22 -4.65 -3.28
CA GLU A 232 -7.10 -3.71 -3.42
C GLU A 232 -6.33 -3.50 -2.10
N VAL A 233 -7.02 -3.45 -0.95
CA VAL A 233 -6.28 -3.36 0.33
C VAL A 233 -5.41 -4.58 0.60
N TYR A 234 -5.77 -5.75 0.05
CA TYR A 234 -4.92 -6.94 0.13
C TYR A 234 -3.78 -6.93 -0.88
N ILE A 235 -4.00 -6.39 -2.09
CA ILE A 235 -2.94 -6.12 -3.06
C ILE A 235 -1.83 -5.26 -2.41
N MET A 236 -2.21 -4.28 -1.58
CA MET A 236 -1.26 -3.45 -0.84
C MET A 236 -0.56 -4.13 0.35
N ILE A 237 -1.11 -5.21 0.93
CA ILE A 237 -0.52 -5.82 2.14
C ILE A 237 0.18 -7.16 1.89
N LEU A 238 -0.22 -7.90 0.85
CA LEU A 238 0.38 -9.21 0.55
C LEU A 238 1.90 -9.11 0.29
N PRO A 239 2.41 -8.16 -0.53
CA PRO A 239 3.86 -7.99 -0.72
C PRO A 239 4.60 -7.66 0.58
N ALA A 240 4.00 -6.86 1.47
CA ALA A 240 4.54 -6.56 2.79
C ALA A 240 4.79 -7.82 3.61
N PHE A 241 3.86 -8.78 3.54
CA PHE A 241 4.02 -10.07 4.21
C PHE A 241 5.21 -10.86 3.69
N GLY A 242 5.44 -10.84 2.38
CA GLY A 242 6.60 -11.47 1.76
C GLY A 242 7.91 -10.84 2.23
N ILE A 243 7.97 -9.51 2.24
CA ILE A 243 9.15 -8.73 2.70
C ILE A 243 9.46 -9.03 4.16
N THR A 244 8.48 -8.87 5.04
CA THR A 244 8.64 -9.10 6.48
C THR A 244 9.11 -10.52 6.77
N SER A 245 8.61 -11.52 6.02
CA SER A 245 9.03 -12.91 6.18
C SER A 245 10.53 -13.11 5.91
N HIS A 246 11.06 -12.50 4.84
CA HIS A 246 12.49 -12.56 4.51
C HIS A 246 13.38 -11.88 5.53
N ILE A 247 12.97 -10.71 6.00
CA ILE A 247 13.71 -9.93 7.00
C ILE A 247 13.75 -10.70 8.33
N ILE A 248 12.60 -11.19 8.79
CA ILE A 248 12.51 -11.96 10.03
C ILE A 248 13.34 -13.25 9.94
N GLU A 249 13.27 -14.00 8.84
CA GLU A 249 14.06 -15.21 8.63
C GLU A 249 15.57 -14.91 8.73
N THR A 250 16.02 -13.86 8.03
CA THR A 250 17.43 -13.48 7.95
C THR A 250 17.98 -13.06 9.31
N PHE A 251 17.37 -12.06 9.95
CA PHE A 251 17.88 -11.53 11.21
C PHE A 251 17.58 -12.40 12.44
N SER A 252 16.71 -13.41 12.30
CA SER A 252 16.56 -14.47 13.32
C SER A 252 17.51 -15.66 13.10
N ARG A 253 18.23 -15.70 11.96
CA ARG A 253 19.15 -16.77 11.53
C ARG A 253 18.48 -18.16 11.58
N LYS A 254 17.20 -18.21 11.26
CA LYS A 254 16.35 -19.40 11.39
C LYS A 254 15.38 -19.46 10.22
N GLN A 255 15.27 -20.63 9.61
CA GLN A 255 14.29 -20.85 8.53
C GLN A 255 12.89 -20.46 8.98
N LEU A 256 12.13 -19.87 8.05
CA LEU A 256 10.78 -19.44 8.33
C LEU A 256 9.91 -20.62 8.79
N PHE A 257 9.28 -20.46 9.94
CA PHE A 257 8.35 -21.44 10.46
C PHE A 257 7.06 -21.46 9.63
N GLY A 258 6.65 -22.64 9.17
CA GLY A 258 5.37 -22.83 8.51
C GLY A 258 5.26 -22.23 7.11
N HIS A 259 6.28 -22.32 6.25
CA HIS A 259 6.24 -21.84 4.85
C HIS A 259 4.96 -22.27 4.10
N THR A 260 4.62 -23.56 4.15
CA THR A 260 3.38 -24.07 3.51
C THR A 260 2.13 -23.40 4.07
N SER A 261 2.05 -23.24 5.40
CA SER A 261 0.90 -22.57 6.03
C SER A 261 0.82 -21.08 5.68
N MET A 262 1.96 -20.40 5.50
CA MET A 262 2.03 -19.01 5.03
C MET A 262 1.48 -18.88 3.60
N VAL A 263 1.88 -19.78 2.69
CA VAL A 263 1.37 -19.80 1.30
C VAL A 263 -0.14 -19.99 1.30
N TRP A 264 -0.65 -21.00 2.01
CA TRP A 264 -2.10 -21.23 2.09
C TRP A 264 -2.85 -20.09 2.74
N ALA A 265 -2.31 -19.47 3.80
CA ALA A 265 -2.91 -18.29 4.42
C ALA A 265 -3.04 -17.13 3.43
N MET A 266 -2.01 -16.83 2.63
CA MET A 266 -2.08 -15.78 1.61
C MET A 266 -3.10 -16.12 0.51
N THR A 267 -3.15 -17.37 0.06
CA THR A 267 -4.13 -17.83 -0.92
C THR A 267 -5.57 -17.73 -0.38
N SER A 268 -5.80 -18.12 0.88
CA SER A 268 -7.10 -17.99 1.52
C SER A 268 -7.55 -16.52 1.65
N ILE A 269 -6.64 -15.62 2.01
CA ILE A 269 -6.91 -14.17 2.04
C ILE A 269 -7.35 -13.70 0.65
N ALA A 270 -6.64 -14.12 -0.40
CA ALA A 270 -6.95 -13.72 -1.77
C ALA A 270 -8.34 -14.18 -2.22
N ILE A 271 -8.73 -15.42 -1.90
CA ILE A 271 -10.07 -15.93 -2.22
C ILE A 271 -11.14 -15.19 -1.41
N LEU A 272 -10.94 -15.06 -0.10
CA LEU A 272 -11.90 -14.39 0.78
C LEU A 272 -12.07 -12.90 0.44
N SER A 273 -11.05 -12.25 -0.13
CA SER A 273 -11.12 -10.84 -0.50
C SER A 273 -12.28 -10.49 -1.45
N PHE A 274 -12.74 -11.43 -2.27
CA PHE A 274 -13.85 -11.24 -3.20
C PHE A 274 -15.24 -11.38 -2.56
N VAL A 275 -15.34 -11.78 -1.29
CA VAL A 275 -16.63 -12.07 -0.62
C VAL A 275 -16.84 -11.25 0.66
N VAL A 276 -16.11 -10.15 0.82
CA VAL A 276 -16.16 -9.32 2.04
C VAL A 276 -16.40 -7.83 1.79
N TRP A 277 -16.49 -7.39 0.54
CA TRP A 277 -16.47 -5.97 0.19
C TRP A 277 -17.56 -5.12 0.85
N ALA A 278 -18.74 -5.70 1.09
CA ALA A 278 -19.88 -4.93 1.58
C ALA A 278 -19.79 -4.56 3.07
N HIS A 279 -18.74 -4.98 3.80
CA HIS A 279 -18.50 -4.39 5.13
C HIS A 279 -18.19 -2.89 5.09
N HIS A 280 -17.79 -2.35 3.93
CA HIS A 280 -17.66 -0.91 3.75
C HIS A 280 -19.00 -0.20 3.55
N MET A 281 -20.09 -0.95 3.57
CA MET A 281 -21.43 -0.51 3.18
C MET A 281 -22.48 -0.83 4.26
N PHE A 282 -22.08 -1.23 5.46
CA PHE A 282 -23.03 -1.63 6.50
C PHE A 282 -24.08 -0.55 6.81
N THR A 283 -23.72 0.73 6.69
CA THR A 283 -24.60 1.86 6.99
C THR A 283 -25.47 2.32 5.83
N VAL A 284 -25.44 1.66 4.66
CA VAL A 284 -26.24 2.06 3.48
C VAL A 284 -27.63 1.44 3.45
N GLY A 285 -28.01 0.68 4.49
CA GLY A 285 -29.31 0.02 4.59
C GLY A 285 -29.37 -1.34 3.89
N LEU A 286 -28.30 -2.14 3.99
CA LEU A 286 -28.30 -3.50 3.47
C LEU A 286 -29.32 -4.38 4.20
N PRO A 287 -29.88 -5.43 3.55
CA PRO A 287 -30.69 -6.41 4.25
C PRO A 287 -29.88 -7.11 5.35
N LEU A 288 -30.50 -7.36 6.51
CA LEU A 288 -29.84 -8.01 7.67
C LEU A 288 -29.10 -9.30 7.30
N ALA A 289 -29.67 -10.12 6.41
CA ALA A 289 -29.03 -11.36 5.95
C ALA A 289 -27.69 -11.09 5.24
N ALA A 290 -27.59 -10.01 4.46
CA ALA A 290 -26.35 -9.60 3.81
C ALA A 290 -25.35 -9.07 4.85
N GLU A 291 -25.78 -8.19 5.76
CA GLU A 291 -24.93 -7.67 6.83
C GLU A 291 -24.28 -8.79 7.64
N LEU A 292 -25.08 -9.77 8.07
CA LEU A 292 -24.61 -10.92 8.82
C LEU A 292 -23.61 -11.77 8.02
N PHE A 293 -23.89 -12.05 6.75
CA PHE A 293 -22.97 -12.76 5.86
C PHE A 293 -21.61 -12.06 5.76
N PHE A 294 -21.63 -10.76 5.45
CA PHE A 294 -20.41 -9.98 5.26
C PHE A 294 -19.65 -9.77 6.58
N MET A 295 -20.33 -9.65 7.71
CA MET A 295 -19.71 -9.64 9.04
C MET A 295 -18.92 -10.93 9.29
N TRP A 296 -19.56 -12.11 9.19
CA TRP A 296 -18.87 -13.38 9.45
C TRP A 296 -17.75 -13.67 8.46
N ALA A 297 -17.98 -13.38 7.17
CA ALA A 297 -16.96 -13.55 6.14
C ALA A 297 -15.73 -12.65 6.39
N THR A 298 -15.95 -11.40 6.82
CA THR A 298 -14.87 -10.47 7.16
C THR A 298 -14.10 -10.92 8.39
N MET A 299 -14.81 -11.33 9.45
CA MET A 299 -14.18 -11.86 10.66
C MET A 299 -13.33 -13.11 10.36
N LEU A 300 -13.74 -13.95 9.41
CA LEU A 300 -12.99 -15.14 9.00
C LEU A 300 -11.59 -14.80 8.44
N ILE A 301 -11.41 -13.62 7.80
CA ILE A 301 -10.10 -13.21 7.28
C ILE A 301 -9.06 -12.98 8.39
N ALA A 302 -9.50 -12.72 9.63
CA ALA A 302 -8.60 -12.61 10.76
C ALA A 302 -7.82 -13.92 11.03
N VAL A 303 -8.39 -15.08 10.70
CA VAL A 303 -7.77 -16.40 10.92
C VAL A 303 -6.49 -16.59 10.10
N PRO A 304 -6.51 -16.54 8.75
CA PRO A 304 -5.28 -16.68 7.96
C PRO A 304 -4.27 -15.57 8.26
N THR A 305 -4.73 -14.36 8.58
CA THR A 305 -3.84 -13.26 8.99
C THR A 305 -3.13 -13.58 10.31
N GLY A 306 -3.88 -14.08 11.31
CA GLY A 306 -3.35 -14.49 12.61
C GLY A 306 -2.32 -15.62 12.51
N VAL A 307 -2.59 -16.64 11.68
CA VAL A 307 -1.64 -17.74 11.40
C VAL A 307 -0.27 -17.18 10.98
N LYS A 308 -0.26 -16.15 10.11
CA LYS A 308 0.99 -15.54 9.65
C LYS A 308 1.72 -14.79 10.78
N VAL A 309 0.99 -14.07 11.63
CA VAL A 309 1.55 -13.40 12.82
C VAL A 309 2.22 -14.43 13.74
N PHE A 310 1.53 -15.53 14.06
CA PHE A 310 2.10 -16.59 14.89
C PHE A 310 3.32 -17.26 14.28
N ASN A 311 3.32 -17.47 12.96
CA ASN A 311 4.46 -18.04 12.26
C ASN A 311 5.69 -17.10 12.30
N TRP A 312 5.52 -15.78 12.16
CA TRP A 312 6.62 -14.82 12.34
C TRP A 312 7.16 -14.82 13.77
N VAL A 313 6.27 -14.79 14.77
CA VAL A 313 6.66 -14.86 16.19
C VAL A 313 7.40 -16.16 16.48
N THR A 314 6.94 -17.29 15.94
CA THR A 314 7.59 -18.60 16.09
C THR A 314 8.93 -18.68 15.36
N THR A 315 9.08 -17.96 14.25
CA THR A 315 10.37 -17.84 13.54
C THR A 315 11.38 -17.08 14.40
N MET A 316 10.97 -15.98 15.04
CA MET A 316 11.81 -15.24 15.98
C MET A 316 12.10 -16.04 17.27
N PHE A 317 11.15 -16.84 17.74
CA PHE A 317 11.30 -17.63 18.96
C PHE A 317 12.45 -18.63 18.86
N ARG A 318 13.38 -18.56 19.83
CA ARG A 318 14.65 -19.31 19.85
C ARG A 318 15.52 -19.10 18.60
N GLY A 319 15.34 -18.00 17.88
CA GLY A 319 16.29 -17.50 16.89
C GLY A 319 17.43 -16.74 17.58
N SER A 320 18.48 -16.44 16.82
CA SER A 320 19.56 -15.55 17.25
C SER A 320 19.33 -14.18 16.63
N ILE A 321 18.59 -13.32 17.33
CA ILE A 321 18.05 -12.07 16.79
C ILE A 321 19.10 -10.94 16.89
N THR A 322 19.29 -10.22 15.79
CA THR A 322 19.96 -8.91 15.78
C THR A 322 18.99 -7.81 15.35
N TYR A 323 19.25 -6.58 15.78
CA TYR A 323 18.32 -5.45 15.68
C TYR A 323 18.79 -4.39 14.67
N GLU A 324 19.21 -4.82 13.49
CA GLU A 324 19.49 -3.94 12.36
C GLU A 324 18.22 -3.17 11.97
N THR A 325 18.38 -2.02 11.31
CA THR A 325 17.26 -1.15 10.88
C THR A 325 16.09 -1.92 10.21
N PRO A 326 16.30 -2.86 9.26
CA PRO A 326 15.20 -3.59 8.64
C PRO A 326 14.43 -4.45 9.64
N MET A 327 15.13 -5.07 10.59
CA MET A 327 14.51 -5.90 11.62
C MET A 327 13.67 -5.06 12.60
N LEU A 328 14.11 -3.83 12.91
CA LEU A 328 13.30 -2.91 13.73
C LEU A 328 11.96 -2.58 13.04
N PHE A 329 11.99 -2.23 11.75
CA PHE A 329 10.77 -2.01 10.98
C PHE A 329 9.91 -3.28 10.86
N ALA A 330 10.51 -4.46 10.69
CA ALA A 330 9.77 -5.73 10.64
C ALA A 330 9.10 -6.09 11.97
N ILE A 331 9.74 -5.85 13.11
CA ILE A 331 9.12 -6.04 14.43
C ILE A 331 7.99 -5.03 14.64
N ALA A 332 8.22 -3.76 14.30
CA ALA A 332 7.18 -2.72 14.38
C ALA A 332 5.99 -3.05 13.48
N PHE A 333 6.23 -3.56 12.28
CA PHE A 333 5.21 -4.10 11.39
C PHE A 333 4.38 -5.16 12.13
N VAL A 334 4.99 -6.21 12.69
CA VAL A 334 4.25 -7.30 13.33
C VAL A 334 3.37 -6.78 14.47
N VAL A 335 3.90 -5.90 15.32
CA VAL A 335 3.19 -5.37 16.49
C VAL A 335 2.07 -4.41 16.07
N LEU A 336 2.39 -3.36 15.32
CA LEU A 336 1.43 -2.31 14.98
C LEU A 336 0.38 -2.78 13.98
N PHE A 337 0.75 -3.67 13.04
CA PHE A 337 -0.21 -4.29 12.14
C PHE A 337 -1.20 -5.19 12.91
N THR A 338 -0.77 -5.85 13.99
CA THR A 338 -1.68 -6.62 14.84
C THR A 338 -2.66 -5.71 15.58
N ILE A 339 -2.21 -4.56 16.09
CA ILE A 339 -3.08 -3.55 16.71
C ILE A 339 -4.08 -3.01 15.68
N GLY A 340 -3.63 -2.66 14.48
CA GLY A 340 -4.51 -2.24 13.38
C GLY A 340 -5.51 -3.34 12.99
N GLY A 341 -5.06 -4.59 12.87
CA GLY A 341 -5.92 -5.73 12.58
C GLY A 341 -6.99 -5.96 13.65
N PHE A 342 -6.66 -5.70 14.92
CA PHE A 342 -7.62 -5.76 16.01
C PHE A 342 -8.71 -4.68 15.89
N SER A 343 -8.37 -3.42 15.59
CA SER A 343 -9.40 -2.41 15.33
C SER A 343 -10.22 -2.71 14.06
N GLY A 344 -9.63 -3.41 13.08
CA GLY A 344 -10.35 -3.89 11.89
C GLY A 344 -11.38 -4.97 12.21
N LEU A 345 -11.06 -5.87 13.13
CA LEU A 345 -12.01 -6.88 13.62
C LEU A 345 -13.20 -6.22 14.34
N MET A 346 -12.98 -5.10 15.03
CA MET A 346 -14.06 -4.31 15.63
C MET A 346 -14.97 -3.70 14.55
N LEU A 347 -14.40 -3.15 13.48
CA LEU A 347 -15.15 -2.61 12.33
C LEU A 347 -15.89 -3.70 11.53
N ALA A 348 -15.43 -4.94 11.58
CA ALA A 348 -16.13 -6.06 10.94
C ALA A 348 -17.47 -6.37 11.64
N ILE A 349 -17.66 -5.98 12.90
CA ILE A 349 -18.86 -6.24 13.70
C ILE A 349 -19.91 -5.17 13.38
N THR A 350 -20.93 -5.52 12.58
CA THR A 350 -21.92 -4.56 12.04
C THR A 350 -22.54 -3.62 13.09
N PRO A 351 -23.04 -4.09 14.26
CA PRO A 351 -23.62 -3.17 15.25
C PRO A 351 -22.60 -2.18 15.83
N ALA A 352 -21.33 -2.55 15.89
CA ALA A 352 -20.27 -1.67 16.35
C ALA A 352 -19.86 -0.70 15.23
N ASP A 353 -19.79 -1.17 13.98
CA ASP A 353 -19.52 -0.32 12.81
C ASP A 353 -20.55 0.79 12.67
N PHE A 354 -21.83 0.57 12.97
CA PHE A 354 -22.84 1.64 12.96
C PHE A 354 -22.47 2.85 13.84
N GLN A 355 -21.63 2.68 14.86
CA GLN A 355 -21.09 3.79 15.67
C GLN A 355 -19.77 4.34 15.14
N TYR A 356 -18.92 3.49 14.58
CA TYR A 356 -17.56 3.86 14.17
C TYR A 356 -17.49 4.39 12.74
N HIS A 357 -18.46 4.03 11.91
CA HIS A 357 -18.50 4.30 10.49
C HIS A 357 -18.35 5.79 10.21
N ASP A 358 -17.46 6.12 9.28
CA ASP A 358 -17.13 7.50 8.92
C ASP A 358 -16.76 8.43 10.11
N THR A 359 -16.23 7.86 11.19
CA THR A 359 -15.48 8.61 12.20
C THR A 359 -13.97 8.48 11.98
N TYR A 360 -13.19 9.23 12.77
CA TYR A 360 -11.75 9.06 12.84
C TYR A 360 -11.29 7.66 13.29
N PHE A 361 -12.17 6.80 13.82
CA PHE A 361 -11.81 5.43 14.18
C PHE A 361 -11.43 4.61 12.94
N VAL A 362 -12.20 4.75 11.86
CA VAL A 362 -11.90 4.12 10.56
C VAL A 362 -10.59 4.66 9.99
N VAL A 363 -10.37 5.98 10.10
CA VAL A 363 -9.12 6.62 9.65
C VAL A 363 -7.93 6.04 10.41
N ALA A 364 -8.02 5.96 11.74
CA ALA A 364 -6.97 5.44 12.60
C ALA A 364 -6.67 3.96 12.32
N HIS A 365 -7.71 3.12 12.23
CA HIS A 365 -7.60 1.72 11.85
C HIS A 365 -6.84 1.56 10.53
N PHE A 366 -7.31 2.23 9.48
CA PHE A 366 -6.76 2.07 8.14
C PHE A 366 -5.31 2.56 8.07
N HIS A 367 -4.96 3.66 8.75
CA HIS A 367 -3.58 4.13 8.79
C HIS A 367 -2.66 3.22 9.61
N TYR A 368 -3.15 2.53 10.66
CA TYR A 368 -2.37 1.53 11.39
C TYR A 368 -2.06 0.28 10.56
N VAL A 369 -2.99 -0.13 9.68
CA VAL A 369 -2.73 -1.27 8.79
C VAL A 369 -1.95 -0.87 7.53
N LEU A 370 -2.08 0.38 7.04
CA LEU A 370 -1.41 0.81 5.83
C LEU A 370 -0.01 1.39 6.10
N VAL A 371 0.17 2.23 7.12
CA VAL A 371 1.46 2.88 7.37
C VAL A 371 2.44 1.88 8.03
N PRO A 372 2.20 1.38 9.26
CA PRO A 372 3.01 0.28 9.79
C PRO A 372 2.99 -1.02 8.98
N GLY A 373 1.95 -1.28 8.20
CA GLY A 373 1.88 -2.46 7.35
C GLY A 373 2.66 -2.29 6.04
N ALA A 374 2.12 -1.49 5.12
CA ALA A 374 2.72 -1.30 3.80
C ALA A 374 3.94 -0.37 3.85
N ILE A 375 3.84 0.84 4.39
CA ILE A 375 4.93 1.83 4.32
C ILE A 375 6.17 1.39 5.10
N PHE A 376 6.01 0.89 6.33
CA PHE A 376 7.15 0.41 7.12
C PHE A 376 7.80 -0.83 6.48
N SER A 377 7.03 -1.73 5.85
CA SER A 377 7.63 -2.85 5.12
C SER A 377 8.37 -2.41 3.87
N ILE A 378 7.88 -1.39 3.14
CA ILE A 378 8.62 -0.77 2.02
C ILE A 378 9.93 -0.13 2.53
N MET A 379 9.90 0.60 3.64
CA MET A 379 11.12 1.16 4.25
C MET A 379 12.08 0.05 4.69
N ALA A 380 11.56 -1.00 5.34
CA ALA A 380 12.33 -2.17 5.73
C ALA A 380 12.99 -2.83 4.50
N ALA A 381 12.24 -2.98 3.40
CA ALA A 381 12.74 -3.49 2.13
C ALA A 381 13.87 -2.62 1.57
N VAL A 382 13.70 -1.30 1.56
CA VAL A 382 14.76 -0.39 1.10
C VAL A 382 15.99 -0.56 1.96
N TYR A 383 15.91 -0.50 3.29
CA TYR A 383 17.09 -0.74 4.13
C TYR A 383 17.69 -2.14 3.93
N TYR A 384 16.87 -3.16 3.71
CA TYR A 384 17.33 -4.54 3.56
C TYR A 384 18.08 -4.76 2.23
N TRP A 385 17.59 -4.20 1.12
CA TRP A 385 18.13 -4.44 -0.22
C TRP A 385 18.93 -3.28 -0.82
N ILE A 386 18.93 -2.06 -0.25
CA ILE A 386 19.74 -0.94 -0.76
C ILE A 386 21.23 -1.25 -0.87
N PRO A 387 21.87 -2.08 0.00
CA PRO A 387 23.26 -2.45 -0.21
C PRO A 387 23.46 -3.34 -1.43
N LYS A 388 22.47 -4.17 -1.78
CA LYS A 388 22.46 -4.97 -3.00
C LYS A 388 22.29 -4.10 -4.26
N TRP A 389 21.50 -3.03 -4.17
CA TRP A 389 21.26 -2.12 -5.29
C TRP A 389 22.46 -1.21 -5.57
N THR A 390 23.09 -0.69 -4.52
CA THR A 390 24.11 0.38 -4.61
C THR A 390 25.54 -0.13 -4.43
N GLY A 391 25.73 -1.30 -3.82
CA GLY A 391 27.05 -1.79 -3.39
C GLY A 391 27.60 -1.09 -2.14
N ASN A 392 26.82 -0.24 -1.47
CA ASN A 392 27.22 0.48 -0.27
C ASN A 392 26.26 0.20 0.90
N MET A 393 26.81 0.07 2.10
CA MET A 393 26.03 0.02 3.34
C MET A 393 25.59 1.43 3.74
N TYR A 394 24.34 1.55 4.19
CA TYR A 394 23.84 2.76 4.82
C TYR A 394 24.39 2.91 6.25
N ASP A 395 24.21 4.09 6.81
CA ASP A 395 24.59 4.38 8.19
C ASP A 395 23.52 3.87 9.17
N GLU A 396 23.84 2.81 9.89
CA GLU A 396 22.92 2.14 10.81
C GLU A 396 22.46 3.05 11.96
N ARG A 397 23.26 4.04 12.39
CA ARG A 397 22.81 5.00 13.43
C ARG A 397 21.71 5.91 12.90
N LEU A 398 21.87 6.38 11.66
CA LEU A 398 20.86 7.19 10.99
C LEU A 398 19.61 6.38 10.67
N GLY A 399 19.77 5.11 10.23
CA GLY A 399 18.65 4.20 10.00
C GLY A 399 17.80 3.97 11.26
N ARG A 400 18.44 3.74 12.41
CA ARG A 400 17.74 3.64 13.71
C ARG A 400 17.09 4.94 14.14
N LEU A 401 17.71 6.08 13.89
CA LEU A 401 17.10 7.39 14.15
C LEU A 401 15.84 7.58 13.31
N HIS A 402 15.89 7.28 12.01
CA HIS A 402 14.73 7.32 11.12
C HIS A 402 13.62 6.38 11.59
N PHE A 403 13.98 5.16 12.00
CA PHE A 403 13.03 4.21 12.59
C PHE A 403 12.31 4.81 13.80
N TRP A 404 13.05 5.30 14.81
CA TRP A 404 12.42 5.79 16.05
C TRP A 404 11.57 7.03 15.83
N LEU A 405 12.03 7.98 15.01
CA LEU A 405 11.22 9.15 14.66
C LEU A 405 9.94 8.73 13.93
N SER A 406 10.03 7.75 13.02
CA SER A 406 8.87 7.26 12.28
C SER A 406 7.90 6.49 13.18
N PHE A 407 8.40 5.59 14.02
CA PHE A 407 7.62 4.80 14.96
C PHE A 407 6.86 5.69 15.94
N ILE A 408 7.55 6.66 16.55
CA ILE A 408 6.93 7.60 17.49
C ILE A 408 5.93 8.48 16.76
N GLY A 409 6.32 9.08 15.63
CA GLY A 409 5.46 9.96 14.84
C GLY A 409 4.14 9.30 14.44
N VAL A 410 4.18 8.08 13.90
CA VAL A 410 2.97 7.33 13.50
C VAL A 410 2.05 7.05 14.69
N ASN A 411 2.60 6.58 15.82
CA ASN A 411 1.76 6.28 16.98
C ASN A 411 1.15 7.55 17.59
N VAL A 412 1.94 8.63 17.72
CA VAL A 412 1.43 9.93 18.20
C VAL A 412 0.40 10.52 17.23
N THR A 413 0.52 10.26 15.93
CA THR A 413 -0.47 10.70 14.94
C THR A 413 -1.78 9.95 15.08
N PHE A 414 -1.75 8.62 14.95
CA PHE A 414 -2.94 7.83 14.66
C PHE A 414 -3.51 7.13 15.89
N PHE A 415 -2.74 6.90 16.96
CA PHE A 415 -3.28 6.28 18.17
C PHE A 415 -4.38 7.16 18.80
N PRO A 416 -4.16 8.48 18.98
CA PRO A 416 -5.21 9.37 19.49
C PRO A 416 -6.45 9.45 18.60
N GLN A 417 -6.31 9.20 17.29
CA GLN A 417 -7.43 9.22 16.37
C GLN A 417 -8.45 8.11 16.65
N HIS A 418 -8.04 6.98 17.25
CA HIS A 418 -9.00 5.99 17.72
C HIS A 418 -9.91 6.57 18.81
N TRP A 419 -9.38 7.38 19.72
CA TRP A 419 -10.16 7.97 20.81
C TRP A 419 -11.14 9.04 20.33
N ILE A 420 -10.69 9.97 19.49
CA ILE A 420 -11.60 11.00 18.94
C ILE A 420 -12.65 10.38 18.02
N GLY A 421 -12.30 9.29 17.31
CA GLY A 421 -13.24 8.49 16.53
C GLY A 421 -14.33 7.84 17.40
N LEU A 422 -13.94 7.16 18.48
CA LEU A 422 -14.89 6.61 19.46
C LEU A 422 -15.75 7.68 20.14
N ALA A 423 -15.20 8.88 20.31
CA ALA A 423 -15.92 10.04 20.83
C ALA A 423 -16.80 10.75 19.78
N GLY A 424 -16.89 10.21 18.55
CA GLY A 424 -17.82 10.66 17.52
C GLY A 424 -17.29 11.76 16.60
N MET A 425 -15.98 11.99 16.51
CA MET A 425 -15.43 12.95 15.55
C MET A 425 -15.54 12.39 14.11
N PRO A 426 -16.33 13.01 13.22
CA PRO A 426 -16.46 12.57 11.84
C PRO A 426 -15.18 12.83 11.06
N ARG A 427 -14.90 12.00 10.05
CA ARG A 427 -13.82 12.24 9.09
C ARG A 427 -14.26 13.20 7.98
N ARG A 428 -13.29 13.72 7.22
CA ARG A 428 -13.49 14.61 6.06
C ARG A 428 -14.16 15.95 6.38
N VAL A 429 -14.03 16.43 7.62
CA VAL A 429 -14.51 17.77 8.01
C VAL A 429 -13.29 18.67 8.23
N PRO A 430 -13.26 19.89 7.66
CA PRO A 430 -12.14 20.84 7.83
C PRO A 430 -12.16 21.59 9.17
N ASP A 431 -13.26 21.50 9.92
CA ASP A 431 -13.43 22.11 11.25
C ASP A 431 -14.04 21.08 12.23
N TYR A 432 -13.86 21.28 13.54
CA TYR A 432 -14.30 20.36 14.58
C TYR A 432 -14.56 21.04 15.92
N ALA A 433 -15.37 20.40 16.77
CA ALA A 433 -15.76 20.93 18.07
C ALA A 433 -14.60 20.97 19.09
N LEU A 434 -14.65 21.92 20.04
CA LEU A 434 -13.62 22.14 21.07
C LEU A 434 -13.21 20.88 21.85
N GLN A 435 -14.14 19.94 22.07
CA GLN A 435 -13.88 18.69 22.79
C GLN A 435 -12.81 17.79 22.15
N PHE A 436 -12.49 17.97 20.86
CA PHE A 436 -11.47 17.20 20.16
C PHE A 436 -10.14 17.94 20.00
N ALA A 437 -10.00 19.16 20.56
CA ALA A 437 -8.85 20.04 20.35
C ALA A 437 -7.51 19.41 20.75
N ASP A 438 -7.40 18.93 21.99
CA ASP A 438 -6.13 18.43 22.52
C ASP A 438 -5.60 17.24 21.71
N TRP A 439 -6.47 16.28 21.39
CA TRP A 439 -6.07 15.10 20.62
C TRP A 439 -5.79 15.39 19.15
N ASN A 440 -6.46 16.37 18.54
CA ASN A 440 -6.11 16.83 17.19
C ASN A 440 -4.75 17.53 17.17
N MET A 441 -4.46 18.37 18.17
CA MET A 441 -3.15 19.01 18.30
C MET A 441 -2.04 17.96 18.44
N VAL A 442 -2.20 16.98 19.34
CA VAL A 442 -1.26 15.86 19.51
C VAL A 442 -1.09 15.08 18.21
N SER A 443 -2.19 14.73 17.54
CA SER A 443 -2.16 14.02 16.26
C SER A 443 -1.36 14.78 15.19
N SER A 444 -1.51 16.10 15.14
CA SER A 444 -0.79 16.97 14.20
C SER A 444 0.71 17.03 14.48
N VAL A 445 1.11 17.14 15.75
CA VAL A 445 2.52 17.10 16.14
C VAL A 445 3.16 15.77 15.74
N GLY A 446 2.46 14.66 15.96
CA GLY A 446 2.89 13.34 15.49
C GLY A 446 3.07 13.29 13.97
N ALA A 447 2.13 13.91 13.23
CA ALA A 447 2.16 13.90 11.77
C ALA A 447 3.34 14.69 11.22
N PHE A 448 3.63 15.87 11.79
CA PHE A 448 4.80 16.67 11.43
C PHE A 448 6.11 15.95 11.76
N LEU A 449 6.18 15.25 12.89
CA LEU A 449 7.34 14.43 13.25
C LEU A 449 7.56 13.29 12.23
N PHE A 450 6.47 12.59 11.86
CA PHE A 450 6.54 11.53 10.85
C PHE A 450 6.90 12.08 9.47
N GLY A 451 6.35 13.22 9.06
CA GLY A 451 6.69 13.87 7.79
C GLY A 451 8.16 14.28 7.73
N ALA A 452 8.67 14.91 8.79
CA ALA A 452 10.07 15.31 8.89
C ALA A 452 11.03 14.11 8.84
N SER A 453 10.66 12.97 9.44
CA SER A 453 11.52 11.77 9.39
C SER A 453 11.70 11.22 7.98
N GLN A 454 10.79 11.51 7.04
CA GLN A 454 10.94 11.08 5.63
C GLN A 454 11.98 11.88 4.87
N ILE A 455 12.25 13.12 5.27
CA ILE A 455 13.36 13.91 4.74
C ILE A 455 14.70 13.30 5.21
N LEU A 456 14.77 12.84 6.46
CA LEU A 456 15.92 12.07 6.94
C LEU A 456 16.11 10.78 6.15
N PHE A 457 15.03 10.06 5.82
CA PHE A 457 15.11 8.87 4.98
C PHE A 457 15.69 9.16 3.60
N LEU A 458 15.21 10.22 2.93
CA LEU A 458 15.77 10.66 1.65
C LEU A 458 17.27 10.94 1.76
N PHE A 459 17.68 11.67 2.80
CA PHE A 459 19.09 11.94 3.05
C PHE A 459 19.90 10.65 3.21
N ILE A 460 19.39 9.66 3.95
CA ILE A 460 20.08 8.37 4.14
C ILE A 460 20.21 7.62 2.81
N VAL A 461 19.15 7.57 2.00
CA VAL A 461 19.18 6.92 0.68
C VAL A 461 20.19 7.60 -0.23
N ILE A 462 20.15 8.93 -0.37
CA ILE A 462 21.11 9.69 -1.19
C ILE A 462 22.55 9.46 -0.70
N LYS A 463 22.79 9.58 0.61
CA LYS A 463 24.11 9.32 1.21
C LYS A 463 24.64 7.94 0.83
N THR A 464 23.77 6.92 0.89
CA THR A 464 24.12 5.52 0.57
C THR A 464 24.39 5.32 -0.93
N VAL A 465 23.61 5.95 -1.80
CA VAL A 465 23.85 5.92 -3.26
C VAL A 465 25.18 6.60 -3.61
N MET A 466 25.49 7.74 -2.99
CA MET A 466 26.71 8.49 -3.24
C MET A 466 27.97 7.80 -2.69
N GLY A 467 27.84 6.94 -1.69
CA GLY A 467 28.97 6.19 -1.14
C GLY A 467 28.68 5.54 0.21
N GLY A 468 29.69 4.93 0.79
CA GLY A 468 29.59 4.26 2.08
C GLY A 468 30.58 3.12 2.19
N LYS A 469 30.50 2.37 3.29
CA LYS A 469 31.26 1.11 3.43
C LYS A 469 30.78 0.15 2.36
N LYS A 470 31.69 -0.50 1.63
CA LYS A 470 31.31 -1.45 0.58
C LYS A 470 30.54 -2.64 1.16
N ALA A 471 29.44 -2.98 0.50
CA ALA A 471 28.63 -4.13 0.81
C ALA A 471 29.26 -5.40 0.21
N THR A 472 29.18 -6.51 0.93
CA THR A 472 29.58 -7.82 0.40
C THR A 472 28.47 -8.39 -0.49
N PRO A 473 28.73 -9.46 -1.28
CA PRO A 473 27.69 -10.18 -2.00
C PRO A 473 26.56 -10.68 -1.08
N GLU A 474 26.89 -11.25 0.08
CA GLU A 474 25.90 -11.75 1.04
C GLU A 474 25.15 -10.62 1.77
N VAL A 475 25.80 -9.47 1.99
CA VAL A 475 25.33 -8.29 2.76
C VAL A 475 25.04 -8.59 4.24
N TRP A 476 24.15 -9.54 4.52
CA TRP A 476 23.65 -9.88 5.85
C TRP A 476 23.99 -11.33 6.19
N GLU A 477 24.52 -11.54 7.40
CA GLU A 477 24.71 -12.88 7.95
C GLU A 477 23.35 -13.60 8.04
N GLY A 478 23.28 -14.82 7.50
CA GLY A 478 22.07 -15.64 7.55
C GLY A 478 21.05 -15.30 6.46
N SER A 479 21.40 -14.42 5.51
CA SER A 479 20.61 -14.20 4.31
C SER A 479 20.52 -15.48 3.47
N ARG A 480 19.36 -15.66 2.84
CA ARG A 480 19.04 -16.84 2.02
C ARG A 480 18.30 -16.38 0.78
N GLY A 481 18.57 -17.03 -0.35
CA GLY A 481 17.95 -16.69 -1.62
C GLY A 481 19.00 -16.49 -2.72
N LEU A 482 18.54 -16.55 -3.96
CA LEU A 482 19.39 -16.42 -5.14
C LEU A 482 19.92 -14.99 -5.30
N GLU A 483 19.20 -13.99 -4.82
CA GLU A 483 19.62 -12.59 -4.87
C GLU A 483 20.87 -12.28 -4.01
N TRP A 484 21.21 -13.13 -3.05
CA TRP A 484 22.39 -12.99 -2.20
C TRP A 484 23.61 -13.76 -2.72
N THR A 485 23.46 -14.55 -3.79
CA THR A 485 24.58 -15.29 -4.41
C THR A 485 25.33 -14.48 -5.47
N VAL A 486 24.85 -13.28 -5.76
CA VAL A 486 25.44 -12.36 -6.76
C VAL A 486 26.10 -11.17 -6.09
N ASP A 487 26.94 -10.45 -6.83
CA ASP A 487 27.69 -9.30 -6.33
C ASP A 487 26.80 -8.14 -5.84
N SER A 488 27.41 -7.20 -5.12
CA SER A 488 26.82 -5.94 -4.67
C SER A 488 27.67 -4.78 -5.21
N PRO A 489 27.18 -3.96 -6.16
CA PRO A 489 25.83 -3.95 -6.69
C PRO A 489 25.53 -5.16 -7.59
N ALA A 490 24.25 -5.57 -7.64
CA ALA A 490 23.81 -6.67 -8.48
C ALA A 490 24.17 -6.43 -9.97
N PRO A 491 24.75 -7.43 -10.67
CA PRO A 491 25.08 -7.30 -12.09
C PRO A 491 23.88 -6.96 -12.96
N TYR A 492 24.10 -6.19 -14.03
CA TYR A 492 23.02 -5.76 -14.94
C TYR A 492 22.26 -6.96 -15.55
N HIS A 493 22.98 -8.02 -15.95
CA HIS A 493 22.41 -9.33 -16.28
C HIS A 493 22.76 -10.32 -15.18
N THR A 494 21.79 -10.68 -14.34
CA THR A 494 22.05 -11.41 -13.07
C THR A 494 22.39 -12.88 -13.33
N PHE A 495 21.50 -13.63 -14.01
CA PHE A 495 21.68 -15.06 -14.27
C PHE A 495 21.68 -15.34 -15.79
N THR A 496 22.86 -15.22 -16.42
CA THR A 496 23.02 -15.65 -17.83
C THR A 496 22.81 -17.15 -17.98
N THR A 497 23.31 -17.92 -17.01
CA THR A 497 23.03 -19.35 -16.85
C THR A 497 22.13 -19.52 -15.62
N PRO A 498 20.91 -20.07 -15.76
CA PRO A 498 20.03 -20.28 -14.62
C PRO A 498 20.68 -21.17 -13.55
N PRO A 499 20.62 -20.79 -12.27
CA PRO A 499 21.10 -21.66 -11.19
C PRO A 499 20.26 -22.93 -11.13
N LYS A 500 20.85 -24.06 -10.72
CA LYS A 500 20.09 -25.29 -10.45
C LYS A 500 19.64 -25.28 -9.00
N VAL A 501 18.34 -25.34 -8.76
CA VAL A 501 17.75 -25.40 -7.41
C VAL A 501 17.40 -26.84 -7.10
N THR A 502 18.01 -27.41 -6.06
CA THR A 502 17.78 -28.81 -5.65
C THR A 502 16.65 -28.98 -4.65
#